data_AF-A0A7Y0SJ95-F1
#
_entry.id   AF-A0A7Y0SJ95-F1
#
_cell.length_a   1.000
_cell.length_b   1.000
_cell.length_c   1.000
_cell.angle_alpha   90.00
_cell.angle_beta   90.00
_cell.angle_gamma   90.00
#
_symmetry.space_group_name_H-M   'P 1'
#
loop_
_entity.id
_entity.type
_entity.pdbx_description
1 polymer ?
#
loop_
_entity_poly.entity_id
_entity_poly.type
_entity_poly.pdbx_seq_one_letter_code
_entity_poly.pdbx_strand_id
1 'polypeptide(L)' 'NYADAFLARVTPMEAPLLDSLEKELRRMTGVEVLREDWNLEQVPEHLKVTFRAVDHRNRKLKENKDLHELKESLKDKV' A
#
# COMPACT_ATOMS: atom_id res chain seq x y z
N ASN A 1 3.03 -0.33 19.20
CA ASN A 1 1.88 -0.91 19.93
C ASN A 1 0.62 -1.07 19.09
N TYR A 2 -0.05 -0.02 18.58
CA TYR A 2 -1.27 -0.24 17.78
C TYR A 2 -1.00 -1.00 16.47
N ALA A 3 0.09 -0.67 15.76
CA ALA A 3 0.48 -1.35 14.53
C ALA A 3 0.78 -2.84 14.76
N ASP A 4 1.61 -3.17 15.75
CA ASP A 4 1.96 -4.56 16.07
C ASP A 4 0.74 -5.38 16.49
N ALA A 5 -0.14 -4.79 17.29
CA ALA A 5 -1.37 -5.43 17.74
C ALA A 5 -2.39 -5.63 16.60
N PHE A 6 -2.44 -4.71 15.63
CA PHE A 6 -3.21 -4.89 14.41
C PHE A 6 -2.66 -6.06 13.57
N LEU A 7 -1.34 -6.06 13.31
CA LEU A 7 -0.68 -7.09 12.50
C LEU A 7 -0.82 -8.50 13.11
N ALA A 8 -0.88 -8.61 14.44
CA ALA A 8 -1.11 -9.89 15.12
C ALA A 8 -2.54 -10.45 14.97
N ARG A 9 -3.50 -9.65 14.48
CA ARG A 9 -4.94 -9.99 14.43
C ARG A 9 -5.48 -10.18 13.02
N VAL A 10 -4.74 -9.79 11.99
CA VAL A 10 -5.21 -9.80 10.60
C VAL A 10 -4.43 -10.76 9.73
N THR A 11 -5.11 -11.40 8.79
CA THR A 11 -4.47 -12.18 7.73
C THR A 11 -4.22 -11.30 6.51
N PRO A 12 -2.99 -11.24 5.97
CA PRO A 12 -2.72 -10.49 4.75
C PRO A 12 -3.65 -10.92 3.60
N MET A 13 -4.16 -9.94 2.85
CA MET A 13 -4.99 -10.13 1.65
C MET A 13 -6.37 -10.78 1.87
N GLU A 14 -6.82 -10.94 3.12
CA GLU A 14 -8.17 -11.46 3.42
C GLU A 14 -9.27 -10.42 3.11
N ALA A 15 -8.96 -9.13 3.29
CA ALA A 15 -9.86 -8.01 2.98
C ALA A 15 -9.03 -6.77 2.57
N PRO A 16 -9.68 -5.73 1.99
CA PRO A 16 -9.01 -4.46 1.75
C PRO A 16 -8.40 -3.87 3.04
N LEU A 17 -7.25 -3.21 2.90
CA LEU A 17 -6.44 -2.76 4.03
C LEU A 17 -7.20 -1.78 4.94
N LEU A 18 -7.87 -0.77 4.34
CA LEU A 18 -8.60 0.24 5.11
C LEU A 18 -9.80 -0.39 5.84
N ASP A 19 -10.55 -1.28 5.18
CA ASP A 19 -11.68 -1.99 5.80
C ASP A 19 -11.23 -2.79 7.04
N SER A 20 -10.06 -3.45 6.93
CA SER A 20 -9.46 -4.20 8.03
C SER A 20 -9.01 -3.27 9.16
N LEU A 21 -8.38 -2.14 8.83
CA LEU A 21 -7.93 -1.14 9.80
C LEU A 21 -9.12 -0.50 10.54
N GLU A 22 -10.16 -0.08 9.83
CA GLU A 22 -11.37 0.53 10.40
C GLU A 22 -12.03 -0.41 11.43
N LYS A 23 -12.19 -1.69 11.05
CA LYS A 23 -12.76 -2.73 11.91
C LYS A 23 -11.92 -3.00 13.16
N GLU A 24 -10.62 -3.20 13.00
CA GLU A 24 -9.73 -3.56 14.11
C GLU A 24 -9.42 -2.37 15.02
N LEU A 25 -9.26 -1.16 14.47
CA LEU A 25 -9.11 0.06 15.28
C LEU A 25 -10.33 0.26 16.18
N ARG A 26 -11.54 0.13 15.64
CA ARG A 26 -12.77 0.19 16.43
C ARG A 26 -12.81 -0.87 17.54
N ARG A 27 -12.37 -2.10 17.27
CA ARG A 27 -12.29 -3.16 18.29
C ARG A 27 -11.28 -2.86 19.39
N MET A 28 -10.17 -2.21 19.05
CA MET A 28 -9.07 -1.94 19.98
C MET A 28 -9.29 -0.68 20.83
N THR A 29 -9.91 0.35 20.26
CA THR A 29 -10.02 1.68 20.89
C THR A 29 -11.45 2.10 21.19
N GLY A 30 -12.45 1.44 20.60
CA GLY A 30 -13.85 1.86 20.63
C GLY A 30 -14.18 3.03 19.69
N VAL A 31 -13.18 3.61 19.03
CA VAL A 31 -13.35 4.76 18.12
C VAL A 31 -13.67 4.26 16.71
N GLU A 32 -14.75 4.79 16.13
CA GLU A 32 -15.09 4.58 14.73
C GLU A 32 -14.34 5.59 13.86
N VAL A 33 -13.61 5.08 12.85
CA VAL A 33 -12.91 5.89 11.85
C VAL A 33 -13.64 5.66 10.55
N LEU A 34 -14.19 6.73 9.96
CA LEU A 34 -14.93 6.65 8.70
C LEU A 34 -13.98 6.72 7.51
N ARG A 35 -14.48 6.34 6.33
CA ARG A 35 -13.65 6.33 5.12
C ARG A 35 -13.14 7.73 4.78
N GLU A 36 -13.96 8.75 4.99
CA GLU A 36 -13.62 10.16 4.77
C GLU A 36 -12.58 10.71 5.77
N ASP A 37 -12.39 10.08 6.93
CA ASP A 37 -11.43 10.55 7.95
C ASP A 37 -9.98 10.22 7.56
N TRP A 38 -9.78 9.30 6.62
CA TRP A 38 -8.45 8.90 6.17
C TRP A 38 -7.80 9.97 5.28
N ASN A 39 -6.82 10.68 5.84
CA ASN A 39 -5.96 11.56 5.07
C ASN A 39 -4.79 10.80 4.43
N LEU A 40 -5.04 10.20 3.27
CA LEU A 40 -4.01 9.45 2.52
C LEU A 40 -2.87 10.34 1.98
N GLU A 41 -3.07 11.66 1.88
CA GLU A 41 -2.04 12.59 1.45
C GLU A 41 -0.92 12.73 2.47
N GLN A 42 -1.20 12.46 3.76
CA GLN A 42 -0.18 12.46 4.81
C GLN A 42 0.77 11.27 4.74
N VAL A 43 0.45 10.23 3.95
CA VAL A 43 1.34 9.09 3.78
C VAL A 43 2.57 9.56 2.98
N PRO A 44 3.79 9.53 3.57
CA PRO A 44 5.00 9.93 2.87
C PRO A 44 5.20 9.16 1.58
N GLU A 45 5.73 9.84 0.57
CA GLU A 45 5.91 9.29 -0.78
C GLU A 45 6.68 7.96 -0.78
N HIS A 46 7.68 7.78 0.07
CA HIS A 46 8.49 6.56 0.14
C HIS A 46 7.77 5.36 0.80
N LEU A 47 6.59 5.58 1.41
CA LEU A 47 5.74 4.52 1.97
C LEU A 47 4.60 4.12 1.02
N LYS A 48 4.41 4.86 -0.07
CA LYS A 48 3.43 4.50 -1.09
C LYS A 48 3.95 3.34 -1.95
N VAL A 49 3.02 2.54 -2.46
CA VAL A 49 3.33 1.43 -3.38
C VAL A 49 4.15 1.96 -4.55
N THR A 50 5.25 1.27 -4.85
CA THR A 50 6.13 1.58 -5.99
C THR A 50 6.33 0.31 -6.81
N PHE A 51 6.00 0.37 -8.10
CA PHE A 51 6.21 -0.71 -9.04
C PHE A 51 7.64 -0.67 -9.57
N ARG A 52 8.31 -1.83 -9.60
CA ARG A 52 9.66 -1.96 -10.14
C ARG A 52 9.71 -3.03 -11.22
N ALA A 53 10.13 -2.65 -12.41
CA ALA A 53 10.46 -3.59 -13.47
C ALA A 53 11.90 -4.06 -13.31
N VAL A 54 12.11 -5.38 -13.32
CA VAL A 54 13.44 -6.00 -13.20
C VAL A 54 13.73 -6.92 -14.38
N ASP A 55 15.01 -7.11 -14.70
CA ASP A 55 15.45 -8.09 -15.69
C ASP A 55 15.55 -9.52 -15.10
N HIS A 56 15.94 -10.49 -15.93
CA HIS A 56 16.13 -11.89 -15.52
C HIS A 56 17.22 -12.09 -14.44
N ARG A 57 18.04 -11.09 -14.18
CA ARG A 57 19.07 -11.08 -13.11
C ARG A 57 18.63 -10.24 -11.92
N ASN A 58 17.33 -9.91 -11.80
CA ASN A 58 16.76 -9.03 -10.78
C ASN A 58 17.35 -7.60 -10.77
N ARG A 59 17.96 -7.13 -11.87
CA ARG A 59 18.46 -5.75 -11.94
C ARG A 59 17.32 -4.80 -12.28
N LYS A 60 17.25 -3.67 -11.58
CA LYS A 60 16.24 -2.61 -11.80
C LYS A 60 16.38 -2.01 -13.20
N LEU A 61 15.32 -2.08 -14.00
CA LEU A 61 15.22 -1.42 -15.30
C LEU A 61 14.65 0.00 -15.14
N LYS A 62 13.46 0.09 -14.53
CA LYS A 62 12.76 1.32 -14.17
C LYS A 62 11.84 1.06 -12.97
N GLU A 63 11.43 2.11 -12.30
CA GLU A 63 10.39 2.06 -11.26
C GLU A 63 9.51 3.30 -11.37
N ASN A 64 8.23 3.15 -11.06
CA ASN A 64 7.25 4.23 -11.00
C ASN A 64 6.14 3.81 -10.00
N LYS A 65 5.46 4.78 -9.42
CA LYS A 65 4.28 4.58 -8.57
C LYS A 65 3.02 4.30 -9.38
N ASP A 66 3.01 4.71 -10.64
CA ASP A 66 1.97 4.37 -11.59
C ASP A 66 2.42 3.23 -12.50
N LEU A 67 1.66 2.13 -12.51
CA LEU A 67 1.96 0.95 -13.33
C LEU A 67 1.76 1.21 -14.82
N HIS A 68 0.78 2.04 -15.20
CA HIS A 68 0.53 2.41 -16.58
C HIS A 68 1.68 3.29 -17.11
N GLU A 69 2.09 4.32 -16.38
CA GLU A 69 3.26 5.13 -16.74
C GLU A 69 4.54 4.28 -16.81
N LEU A 70 4.72 3.34 -15.88
CA LEU A 70 5.84 2.41 -15.93
C LEU A 70 5.84 1.64 -17.26
N LYS A 71 4.69 1.09 -17.65
CA LYS A 71 4.53 0.35 -18.90
C LYS A 71 4.80 1.22 -20.12
N GLU A 72 4.22 2.42 -20.21
CA GLU A 72 4.47 3.35 -21.31
C GLU A 72 5.96 3.70 -21.43
N SER A 73 6.61 4.00 -20.30
CA SER A 73 8.03 4.34 -20.28
C SER A 73 8.95 3.20 -20.75
N LEU A 74 8.47 1.96 -20.74
CA LEU A 74 9.22 0.78 -21.19
C LEU A 74 8.97 0.46 -22.67
N LYS A 75 7.87 0.94 -23.27
CA LYS A 75 7.57 0.74 -24.70
C LYS A 75 8.57 1.45 -25.61
N ASP A 76 9.10 2.60 -25.21
CA ASP A 76 10.10 3.35 -26.00
C ASP A 76 11.49 2.68 -26.04
N LYS A 77 11.64 1.49 -25.45
CA LYS A 77 12.91 0.74 -25.38
C LYS A 77 12.93 -0.55 -26.20
N VAL A 78 11.92 -0.79 -27.05
CA VAL A 78 11.86 -1.95 -27.97
C VAL A 78 11.75 -1.52 -29.41
#